data_AF-V4B1M8-F1
#
_entry.id   AF-V4B1M8-F1
#
_cell.length_a   1.000
_cell.length_b   1.000
_cell.length_c   1.000
_cell.angle_alpha   90.00
_cell.angle_beta   90.00
_cell.angle_gamma   90.00
#
_symmetry.space_group_name_H-M   'P 1'
#
loop_
_entity.id
_entity.type
_entity.pdbx_description
1 polymer ?
#
loop_
_entity_poly.entity_id
_entity_poly.type
_entity_poly.pdbx_seq_one_letter_code
_entity_poly.pdbx_strand_id
1 'polypeptide(L)'
;FFRSSANSILRLKIPKIPKLDPNTVCKTYPDLSEAQYDLCRKYPDVTASAIQGVQVAIHECQFQLAEYRWNCSSLERKNKNPHSSPLLSKG
;
A
#
# COMPACT_ATOMS: atom_id res chain seq x y z
N PHE A 1 -2.07 26.27 17.24
CA PHE A 1 -2.78 26.16 15.95
C PHE A 1 -1.83 26.57 14.82
N PHE A 2 -1.00 25.66 14.30
CA PHE A 2 -0.07 25.97 13.20
C PHE A 2 -0.67 25.59 11.85
N ARG A 3 -0.81 26.62 11.00
CA ARG A 3 -1.37 26.60 9.66
C ARG A 3 -0.31 26.00 8.72
N SER A 4 -0.67 24.92 8.04
CA SER A 4 0.17 24.26 7.04
C SER A 4 0.61 25.28 5.97
N SER A 5 1.93 25.47 5.84
CA SER A 5 2.53 26.26 4.76
C SER A 5 2.36 25.50 3.45
N ALA A 6 1.44 25.97 2.61
CA ALA A 6 1.43 25.62 1.21
C ALA A 6 2.77 26.07 0.59
N ASN A 7 3.41 25.19 -0.19
CA ASN A 7 4.59 25.52 -0.99
C ASN A 7 4.25 26.67 -1.96
N SER A 8 4.59 27.90 -1.59
CA SER A 8 4.26 29.14 -2.30
C SER A 8 4.97 29.29 -3.65
N ILE A 9 5.96 28.44 -3.94
CA ILE A 9 6.74 28.49 -5.18
C ILE A 9 5.95 27.96 -6.39
N LEU A 10 5.09 26.94 -6.20
CA LEU A 10 4.45 26.27 -7.33
C LEU A 10 3.00 26.72 -7.58
N ARG A 11 2.41 27.55 -6.71
CA ARG A 11 0.97 27.94 -6.75
C ARG A 11 -0.01 26.77 -6.99
N LEU A 12 0.41 25.54 -6.68
CA LEU A 12 -0.44 24.37 -6.81
C LEU A 12 -1.38 24.32 -5.61
N LYS A 13 -2.68 24.38 -5.87
CA LYS A 13 -3.70 23.93 -4.92
C LYS A 13 -3.63 22.41 -4.87
N ILE A 14 -2.59 21.88 -4.20
CA ILE A 14 -2.52 20.46 -3.92
C ILE A 14 -3.73 20.18 -3.01
N PRO A 15 -4.72 19.39 -3.46
CA PRO A 15 -5.84 19.03 -2.63
C PRO A 15 -5.26 18.45 -1.34
N LYS A 16 -5.78 18.92 -0.21
CA LYS A 16 -5.36 18.41 1.09
C LYS A 16 -5.55 16.91 1.04
N ILE A 17 -4.44 16.16 1.05
CA ILE A 17 -4.47 14.70 0.99
C ILE A 17 -5.50 14.26 2.04
N PRO A 18 -6.53 13.49 1.65
CA PRO A 18 -7.57 13.11 2.58
C PRO A 18 -6.89 12.54 3.82
N LYS A 19 -7.29 13.01 5.00
CA LYS A 19 -6.81 12.41 6.24
C LYS A 19 -7.35 10.98 6.26
N LEU A 20 -6.53 10.03 5.82
CA LEU A 20 -6.87 8.61 5.91
C LEU A 20 -6.89 8.23 7.39
N ASP A 21 -7.96 7.57 7.82
CA ASP A 21 -7.99 6.95 9.14
C ASP A 21 -6.96 5.79 9.12
N PRO A 22 -5.93 5.84 9.99
CA PRO A 22 -4.95 4.77 10.09
C PRO A 22 -5.61 3.42 10.36
N ASN A 23 -6.75 3.37 11.06
CA ASN A 23 -7.47 2.13 11.28
C ASN A 23 -8.03 1.54 9.99
N THR A 24 -8.39 2.37 9.02
CA THR A 24 -8.84 1.89 7.71
C THR A 24 -7.66 1.36 6.90
N VAL A 25 -6.51 2.05 6.88
CA VAL A 25 -5.37 1.63 6.05
C VAL A 25 -4.65 0.44 6.68
N CYS A 26 -4.25 0.55 7.94
CA CYS A 26 -3.38 -0.44 8.60
C CYS A 26 -4.10 -1.75 8.88
N LYS A 27 -5.41 -1.74 9.18
CA LYS A 27 -6.17 -2.98 9.41
C LYS A 27 -6.55 -3.70 8.10
N THR A 28 -6.50 -3.01 6.96
CA THR A 28 -6.75 -3.62 5.65
C THR A 28 -5.58 -4.51 5.19
N TYR A 29 -4.42 -4.38 5.83
CA TYR A 29 -3.24 -5.18 5.55
C TYR A 29 -2.95 -6.07 6.77
N PRO A 30 -3.54 -7.28 6.86
CA PRO A 30 -3.22 -8.21 7.94
C PRO A 30 -1.78 -8.71 7.80
N ASP A 31 -1.24 -9.24 8.89
CA ASP A 31 0.13 -9.75 8.99
C ASP A 31 1.23 -8.68 8.89
N LEU A 32 0.93 -7.43 9.25
CA LEU A 32 1.96 -6.43 9.54
C LEU A 32 2.66 -6.80 10.86
N SER A 33 4.00 -6.73 10.87
CA SER A 33 4.74 -6.77 12.13
C SER A 33 4.41 -5.55 13.00
N GLU A 34 4.65 -5.64 14.30
CA GLU A 34 4.39 -4.53 15.23
C GLU A 34 5.08 -3.23 14.80
N ALA A 35 6.34 -3.32 14.35
CA ALA A 35 7.10 -2.20 13.81
C ALA A 35 6.48 -1.61 12.53
N GLN A 36 5.96 -2.45 11.63
CA GLN A 36 5.28 -1.99 10.41
C GLN A 36 3.92 -1.36 10.73
N TYR A 37 3.21 -1.88 11.73
CA TYR A 37 1.95 -1.32 12.19
C TYR A 37 2.13 0.06 12.84
N ASP A 38 3.19 0.23 13.63
CA ASP A 38 3.57 1.54 14.18
C ASP A 38 3.94 2.55 13.10
N LEU A 39 4.70 2.12 12.10
CA LEU A 39 5.03 2.97 10.94
C LEU A 39 3.77 3.39 10.18
N CYS A 40 2.83 2.45 9.97
CA CYS A 40 1.56 2.73 9.32
C CYS A 40 0.69 3.71 10.11
N ARG A 41 0.64 3.60 11.45
CA ARG A 41 -0.09 4.58 12.28
C ARG A 41 0.50 5.98 12.18
N LYS A 42 1.82 6.08 12.02
CA LYS A 42 2.53 7.36 11.89
C LYS A 42 2.35 7.98 10.50
N TYR A 43 2.28 7.17 9.44
CA TYR A 43 2.23 7.63 8.05
C TYR A 43 1.20 6.83 7.19
N PRO A 44 -0.11 6.93 7.50
CA PRO A 44 -1.14 6.12 6.85
C PRO A 44 -1.31 6.42 5.35
N ASP A 45 -1.02 7.65 4.91
CA ASP A 45 -1.06 8.09 3.52
C ASP A 45 0.06 7.48 2.67
N VAL A 46 1.27 7.45 3.23
CA VAL A 46 2.43 6.80 2.62
C VAL A 46 2.19 5.29 2.54
N THR A 47 1.69 4.68 3.61
CA THR A 47 1.35 3.24 3.61
C THR A 47 0.25 2.91 2.61
N ALA A 48 -0.79 3.74 2.48
CA ALA A 48 -1.82 3.54 1.47
C ALA A 48 -1.26 3.56 0.05
N SER A 49 -0.33 4.47 -0.24
CA SER A 49 0.35 4.56 -1.54
C SER A 49 1.21 3.31 -1.80
N ALA A 50 1.93 2.82 -0.79
CA ALA A 50 2.69 1.58 -0.91
C ALA A 50 1.80 0.36 -1.19
N ILE A 51 0.67 0.23 -0.47
CA ILE A 51 -0.32 -0.84 -0.70
C ILE A 51 -0.84 -0.78 -2.13
N GLN A 52 -1.16 0.41 -2.65
CA GLN A 52 -1.59 0.56 -4.05
C GLN A 52 -0.52 0.08 -5.03
N GLY A 53 0.75 0.45 -4.81
CA GLY A 53 1.87 -0.01 -5.64
C GLY A 53 1.99 -1.53 -5.67
N VAL A 54 1.77 -2.20 -4.54
CA VAL A 54 1.74 -3.66 -4.46
C VAL A 54 0.61 -4.26 -5.31
N GLN A 55 -0.59 -3.66 -5.27
CA GLN A 55 -1.72 -4.13 -6.10
C GLN A 55 -1.42 -3.99 -7.59
N VAL A 56 -0.81 -2.87 -8.00
CA VAL A 56 -0.39 -2.65 -9.39
C VAL A 56 0.64 -3.70 -9.82
N ALA A 57 1.62 -3.99 -8.97
CA ALA A 57 2.64 -5.00 -9.26
C ALA A 57 2.05 -6.41 -9.43
N ILE A 58 1.06 -6.80 -8.62
CA ILE A 58 0.38 -8.09 -8.75
C ILE A 58 -0.40 -8.15 -10.07
N HIS A 59 -1.13 -7.09 -10.42
CA HIS A 59 -1.87 -7.03 -11.67
C HIS A 59 -0.94 -7.16 -12.89
N GLU A 60 0.20 -6.46 -12.86
CA GLU A 60 1.21 -6.60 -13.91
C GLU A 60 1.85 -7.99 -13.93
N CYS A 61 2.10 -8.60 -12.78
CA CYS A 61 2.59 -9.98 -12.66
C CYS A 61 1.65 -10.95 -13.36
N GLN A 62 0.34 -10.84 -13.10
CA GLN A 62 -0.68 -11.67 -13.74
C GLN A 62 -0.72 -11.45 -15.25
N PHE A 63 -0.59 -10.19 -15.71
CA PHE A 63 -0.55 -9.87 -17.13
C PHE A 63 0.66 -10.49 -17.83
N GLN A 64 1.86 -10.30 -17.29
CA GLN A 64 3.11 -10.79 -17.87
C GLN A 64 3.23 -12.32 -17.82
N LEU A 65 2.67 -12.96 -16.77
CA LEU A 65 2.80 -14.40 -16.54
C LEU A 65 1.51 -15.18 -16.85
N ALA A 66 0.59 -14.62 -17.66
CA ALA A 66 -0.72 -15.22 -17.94
C ALA A 66 -0.65 -16.66 -18.49
N GLU A 67 0.33 -16.95 -19.34
CA GLU A 67 0.53 -18.25 -19.99
C GLU A 67 1.45 -19.20 -19.20
N TYR A 68 1.95 -18.77 -18.04
CA TYR A 68 2.84 -19.58 -17.21
C TYR A 68 2.04 -20.39 -16.19
N ARG A 69 2.54 -21.59 -15.87
CA ARG A 69 1.96 -22.46 -14.83
C ARG A 69 1.79 -21.73 -13.48
N TRP A 70 2.65 -20.77 -13.19
CA TRP A 70 2.47 -19.82 -12.10
C TRP A 70 2.15 -18.45 -12.67
N ASN A 71 0.87 -18.04 -12.59
CA ASN A 71 0.32 -16.83 -13.20
C ASN A 71 -0.03 -15.74 -12.18
N CYS A 72 0.60 -15.75 -11.00
CA CYS A 72 0.39 -14.79 -9.91
C CYS A 72 -1.03 -14.70 -9.31
N SER A 73 -2.01 -15.49 -9.78
CA SER A 73 -3.39 -15.49 -9.27
C SER A 73 -3.49 -15.74 -7.75
N SER A 74 -2.57 -16.52 -7.19
CA SER A 74 -2.52 -16.81 -5.75
C SER A 74 -2.08 -15.63 -4.87
N LEU A 75 -1.52 -14.57 -5.48
CA LEU A 75 -1.11 -13.35 -4.77
C LEU A 75 -2.25 -12.34 -4.63
N GLU A 76 -3.28 -12.42 -5.48
CA GLU A 76 -4.46 -11.56 -5.43
C GLU A 76 -5.42 -12.03 -4.32
N ARG A 77 -5.02 -11.86 -3.06
CA ARG A 77 -5.86 -12.21 -1.91
C ARG A 77 -6.74 -11.04 -1.47
N LYS A 78 -7.91 -11.37 -0.92
CA LYS A 78 -8.90 -10.42 -0.34
C LYS A 78 -8.33 -9.43 0.68
N ASN A 79 -7.18 -9.75 1.25
CA ASN A 79 -6.52 -9.00 2.30
C ASN A 79 -5.36 -8.12 1.79
N LYS A 80 -5.14 -8.03 0.47
CA LYS A 80 -4.15 -7.16 -0.20
C LYS A 80 -2.68 -7.32 0.23
N ASN A 81 -2.35 -8.20 1.18
CA ASN A 81 -0.98 -8.50 1.58
C ASN A 81 -0.46 -9.75 0.84
N PRO A 82 0.40 -9.60 -0.18
CA PRO A 82 0.98 -10.74 -0.87
C PRO A 82 2.12 -11.42 -0.08
N HIS A 83 2.66 -10.81 0.98
CA HIS A 83 3.66 -11.44 1.86
C HIS A 83 3.09 -12.59 2.69
N SER A 84 1.75 -12.70 2.80
CA SER A 84 1.12 -13.89 3.37
C SER A 84 1.26 -15.11 2.45
N SER A 85 1.73 -14.94 1.21
CA SER A 85 2.04 -16.04 0.31
C SER A 85 3.39 -16.66 0.68
N PRO A 86 3.47 -18.00 0.84
CA PRO A 86 4.73 -18.70 1.09
C PRO A 86 5.82 -18.45 0.04
N LEU A 87 5.42 -17.98 -1.15
CA LEU A 87 6.34 -17.63 -2.23
C LEU A 87 7.10 -16.33 -1.96
N LEU A 88 6.45 -15.34 -1.34
CA LEU A 88 7.01 -14.02 -1.07
C LEU A 88 7.48 -13.84 0.38
N SER A 89 7.29 -14.87 1.22
CA SER A 89 7.78 -14.91 2.60
C SER A 89 9.25 -15.33 2.71
N LYS A 90 9.90 -15.69 1.59
CA LYS A 90 11.30 -16.18 1.53
C LYS A 90 12.30 -15.15 0.96
N GLY A 91 11.90 -13.88 0.90
CA GLY A 91 12.77 -12.77 0.47
C GLY A 91 13.70 -12.31 1.58
#